data_AF-A0ABD0JMQ6-F1
#
_entry.id   AF-A0ABD0JMQ6-F1
#
_cell.length_a   1.000
_cell.length_b   1.000
_cell.length_c   1.000
_cell.angle_alpha   90.00
_cell.angle_beta   90.00
_cell.angle_gamma   90.00
#
_symmetry.space_group_name_H-M   'P 1'
#
loop_
_entity.id
_entity.type
_entity.pdbx_description
1 polymer ?
#
loop_
_entity_poly.entity_id
_entity_poly.type
_entity_poly.pdbx_seq_one_letter_code
_entity_poly.pdbx_strand_id
1 'polypeptide(L)'
;MRRKDETQEEKKRDKRLAEDRNDILVLTVDLQQVLLVPKLLQRFLRRIKSIRPRTVTGDPQVHDLRALRYSPDGEITYKLHHSDDWKSLPRTLARRSTGEIQNLYDQPRPIPRRKWQDLQQLKALLPDEYHCFYDSLAHE
;
A
#
# COMPACT_ATOMS: atom_id res chain seq x y z
N MET A 1 26.46 2.58 14.10
CA MET A 1 26.12 1.13 14.02
C MET A 1 24.89 0.80 14.87
N ARG A 2 24.89 1.04 16.19
CA ARG A 2 23.78 0.67 17.13
C ARG A 2 22.34 0.97 16.67
N ARG A 3 22.05 2.16 16.13
CA ARG A 3 20.69 2.54 15.70
C ARG A 3 20.11 1.71 14.54
N LYS A 4 20.96 1.18 13.64
CA LYS A 4 20.48 0.36 12.51
C LYS A 4 20.03 -1.01 13.01
N ASP A 5 20.79 -1.58 13.93
CA ASP A 5 20.52 -2.91 14.49
C ASP A 5 19.25 -2.86 15.36
N GLU A 6 19.11 -1.83 16.19
CA GLU A 6 17.90 -1.57 16.99
C GLU A 6 16.64 -1.44 16.10
N THR A 7 16.75 -0.68 15.00
CA THR A 7 15.65 -0.52 14.04
C THR A 7 15.28 -1.85 13.37
N GLN A 8 16.26 -2.71 13.09
CA GLN A 8 15.99 -4.02 12.50
C GLN A 8 15.34 -4.98 13.51
N GLU A 9 15.79 -4.98 14.75
CA GLU A 9 15.21 -5.83 15.81
C GLU A 9 13.78 -5.42 16.14
N GLU A 10 13.49 -4.12 16.17
CA GLU A 10 12.13 -3.63 16.40
C GLU A 10 11.19 -3.97 15.24
N LYS A 11 11.66 -3.85 13.99
CA LYS A 11 10.92 -4.32 12.82
C LYS A 11 10.66 -5.83 12.87
N LYS A 12 11.65 -6.64 13.29
CA LYS A 12 11.47 -8.09 13.46
C LYS A 12 10.45 -8.41 14.53
N ARG A 13 10.44 -7.67 15.64
CA ARG A 13 9.45 -7.83 16.72
C ARG A 13 8.04 -7.51 16.24
N ASP A 14 7.85 -6.36 15.59
CA ASP A 14 6.56 -5.95 15.05
C ASP A 14 6.05 -6.92 13.97
N LYS A 15 6.95 -7.48 13.15
CA LYS A 15 6.62 -8.52 12.17
C LYS A 15 6.17 -9.83 12.82
N ARG A 16 6.88 -10.30 13.85
CA ARG A 16 6.51 -11.52 14.60
C ARG A 16 5.14 -11.37 15.26
N LEU A 17 4.84 -10.21 15.84
CA LEU A 17 3.53 -9.91 16.43
C LEU A 17 2.39 -9.99 15.42
N ALA A 18 2.63 -9.63 14.15
CA ALA A 18 1.65 -9.78 13.07
C ALA A 18 1.51 -11.23 12.58
N GLU A 19 2.58 -12.03 12.65
CA GLU A 19 2.55 -13.45 12.27
C GLU A 19 1.83 -14.30 13.33
N ASP A 20 2.01 -14.00 14.62
CA ASP A 20 1.38 -14.72 15.74
C ASP A 20 -0.12 -14.43 15.89
N ARG A 21 -0.56 -13.27 15.39
CA ARG A 21 -1.96 -12.82 15.44
C ARG A 21 -2.49 -12.66 14.03
N ASN A 22 -3.22 -13.68 13.56
CA ASN A 22 -3.75 -13.78 12.20
C ASN A 22 -4.76 -12.66 11.82
N ASP A 23 -5.07 -11.79 12.77
CA ASP A 23 -5.98 -10.66 12.68
C ASP A 23 -5.22 -9.32 12.57
N ILE A 24 -3.93 -9.26 12.93
CA ILE A 24 -3.15 -8.02 12.92
C ILE A 24 -2.22 -7.98 11.71
N LEU A 25 -2.39 -6.95 10.86
CA LEU A 25 -1.45 -6.68 9.79
C LEU A 25 -0.58 -5.47 10.12
N VAL A 26 0.73 -5.71 10.19
CA VAL A 26 1.74 -4.66 10.28
C VAL A 26 2.40 -4.47 8.91
N LEU A 27 2.27 -3.26 8.36
CA LEU A 27 2.94 -2.88 7.13
C LEU A 27 4.13 -1.98 7.48
N THR A 28 5.33 -2.55 7.47
CA THR A 28 6.57 -1.76 7.49
C THR A 28 6.91 -1.40 6.04
N VAL A 29 6.40 -0.26 5.55
CA VAL A 29 6.53 0.13 4.14
C VAL A 29 7.65 1.14 3.91
N ASP A 30 8.45 0.89 2.88
CA ASP A 30 8.93 1.97 2.03
C ASP A 30 7.71 2.52 1.26
N LEU A 31 7.37 3.80 1.46
CA LEU A 31 6.10 4.38 1.02
C LEU A 31 5.91 4.38 -0.50
N GLN A 32 6.96 4.07 -1.28
CA GLN A 32 6.86 3.88 -2.73
C GLN A 32 6.11 2.59 -3.15
N GLN A 33 5.94 1.60 -2.25
CA GLN A 33 5.27 0.33 -2.54
C GLN A 33 3.81 0.21 -2.08
N VAL A 34 3.22 1.29 -1.55
CA VAL A 34 1.81 1.31 -1.07
C VAL A 34 0.79 1.03 -2.19
N LEU A 35 1.20 1.01 -3.46
CA LEU A 35 0.36 0.70 -4.60
C LEU A 35 0.03 -0.81 -4.77
N LEU A 36 0.69 -1.72 -4.03
CA LEU A 36 0.55 -3.19 -4.20
C LEU A 36 -0.18 -3.88 -3.04
N VAL A 37 -1.09 -3.17 -2.37
CA VAL A 37 -1.79 -3.67 -1.19
C VAL A 37 -2.80 -4.79 -1.56
N PRO A 38 -2.79 -5.95 -0.86
CA PRO A 38 -3.75 -7.04 -1.06
C PRO A 38 -5.22 -6.58 -1.01
N LYS A 39 -6.09 -7.23 -1.80
CA LYS A 39 -7.53 -6.90 -1.94
C LYS A 39 -8.28 -6.74 -0.60
N LEU A 40 -7.85 -7.43 0.45
CA LEU A 40 -8.45 -7.36 1.79
C LEU A 40 -8.26 -5.99 2.48
N LEU A 41 -7.09 -5.37 2.33
CA LEU A 41 -6.80 -4.05 2.90
C LEU A 41 -7.39 -2.92 2.07
N GLN A 42 -7.64 -3.14 0.78
CA GLN A 42 -8.30 -2.17 -0.08
C GLN A 42 -9.67 -1.75 0.48
N ARG A 43 -10.39 -2.68 1.11
CA ARG A 43 -11.68 -2.42 1.77
C ARG A 43 -11.55 -1.47 2.97
N PHE A 44 -10.49 -1.59 3.76
CA PHE A 44 -10.20 -0.71 4.90
C PHE A 44 -9.65 0.65 4.44
N LEU A 45 -8.71 0.66 3.50
CA LEU A 45 -8.13 1.88 2.93
C LEU A 45 -9.17 2.75 2.21
N ARG A 46 -10.20 2.15 1.58
CA ARG A 46 -11.34 2.87 0.99
C ARG A 46 -12.07 3.78 1.98
N ARG A 47 -12.00 3.52 3.29
CA ARG A 47 -12.76 4.24 4.32
C ARG A 47 -12.01 5.43 4.92
N ILE A 48 -10.70 5.55 4.71
CA ILE A 48 -9.92 6.68 5.24
C ILE A 48 -9.63 7.72 4.17
N LYS A 49 -9.90 8.99 4.47
CA LYS A 49 -9.67 10.11 3.54
C LYS A 49 -8.20 10.53 3.47
N SER A 50 -7.42 10.26 4.52
CA SER A 50 -5.99 10.57 4.59
C SER A 50 -5.36 9.85 5.79
N ILE A 51 -4.08 9.50 5.63
CA ILE A 51 -3.25 8.84 6.65
C ILE A 51 -2.38 9.83 7.44
N ARG A 52 -2.56 11.15 7.25
CA ARG A 52 -1.78 12.15 8.01
C ARG A 52 -2.10 12.05 9.51
N PRO A 53 -1.08 11.96 10.38
CA PRO A 53 -1.23 11.89 11.85
C PRO A 53 -2.17 12.95 12.39
N ARG A 54 -2.03 14.19 11.91
CA ARG A 54 -2.89 15.32 12.27
C ARG A 54 -3.04 16.28 11.09
N THR A 55 -3.77 17.38 11.31
CA THR A 55 -4.28 18.27 10.25
C THR A 55 -3.87 19.72 10.44
N VAL A 56 -3.22 20.08 11.55
CA VAL A 56 -2.81 21.45 11.84
C VAL A 56 -1.43 21.72 11.24
N THR A 57 -1.21 22.95 10.77
CA THR A 57 0.10 23.40 10.29
C THR A 57 1.14 23.24 11.40
N GLY A 58 2.23 22.53 11.10
CA GLY A 58 3.29 22.19 12.07
C GLY A 58 3.18 20.77 12.64
N ASP A 59 2.08 20.05 12.36
CA ASP A 59 1.96 18.64 12.73
C ASP A 59 2.78 17.71 11.81
N PRO A 60 3.16 16.52 12.30
CA PRO A 60 3.83 15.49 11.50
C PRO A 60 3.03 15.11 10.25
N GLN A 61 3.71 15.06 9.11
CA GLN A 61 3.14 14.74 7.82
C GLN A 61 3.30 13.25 7.48
N VAL A 62 2.79 12.83 6.32
CA VAL A 62 2.84 11.43 5.89
C VAL A 62 4.26 10.89 5.81
N HIS A 63 5.23 11.73 5.43
CA HIS A 63 6.64 11.33 5.32
C HIS A 63 7.32 11.11 6.68
N ASP A 64 6.75 11.63 7.76
CA ASP A 64 7.25 11.42 9.12
C ASP A 64 6.75 10.10 9.71
N LEU A 65 5.82 9.41 9.05
CA LEU A 65 5.32 8.11 9.47
C LEU A 65 6.40 7.04 9.29
N ARG A 66 6.57 6.22 10.32
CA ARG A 66 7.54 5.13 10.33
C ARG A 66 6.93 3.75 10.35
N ALA A 67 5.77 3.62 10.97
CA ALA A 67 4.99 2.40 10.96
C ALA A 67 3.49 2.72 11.06
N LEU A 68 2.69 1.88 10.41
CA LEU A 68 1.23 1.86 10.50
C LEU A 68 0.78 0.45 10.84
N ARG A 69 -0.16 0.34 11.78
CA ARG A 69 -0.80 -0.91 12.18
C ARG A 69 -2.31 -0.80 12.00
N TYR A 70 -2.87 -1.81 11.36
CA TYR A 70 -4.30 -1.94 11.12
C TYR A 70 -4.84 -3.05 12.02
N SER A 71 -5.87 -2.74 12.81
CA SER A 71 -6.64 -3.74 13.54
C SER A 71 -7.84 -4.20 12.72
N PRO A 72 -8.34 -5.44 12.91
CA PRO A 72 -9.57 -5.94 12.29
C PRO A 72 -10.79 -5.04 12.54
N ASP A 73 -10.80 -4.42 13.72
CA ASP A 73 -11.87 -3.53 14.19
C ASP A 73 -11.92 -2.21 13.40
N GLY A 74 -10.93 -1.97 12.53
CA GLY A 74 -10.80 -0.77 11.70
C GLY A 74 -10.07 0.37 12.39
N GLU A 75 -9.50 0.13 13.58
CA GLU A 75 -8.58 1.08 14.20
C GLU A 75 -7.24 1.11 13.47
N ILE A 76 -6.72 2.33 13.28
CA ILE A 76 -5.41 2.57 12.69
C ILE A 76 -4.54 3.22 13.76
N THR A 77 -3.38 2.62 14.01
CA THR A 77 -2.37 3.17 14.91
C THR A 77 -1.08 3.42 14.15
N TYR A 78 -0.29 4.40 14.61
CA TYR A 78 0.92 4.83 13.92
C TYR A 78 2.08 5.09 14.89
N LYS A 79 3.29 5.08 14.35
CA LYS A 79 4.53 5.50 15.02
C LYS A 79 5.30 6.51 14.15
N LEU A 80 5.93 7.51 14.78
CA LEU A 80 6.80 8.48 14.10
C LEU A 80 8.27 8.08 14.21
N HIS A 81 8.65 7.48 15.34
CA HIS A 81 9.90 6.76 15.51
C HIS A 81 9.62 5.29 15.82
N HIS A 82 10.53 4.39 15.44
CA HIS A 82 10.32 2.97 15.69
C HIS A 82 10.12 2.68 17.18
N SER A 83 10.90 3.36 18.04
CA SER A 83 10.88 3.26 19.50
C SER A 83 9.66 3.89 20.17
N ASP A 84 8.83 4.63 19.44
CA ASP A 84 7.64 5.25 20.02
C ASP A 84 6.57 4.19 20.30
N ASP A 85 5.72 4.46 21.29
CA ASP A 85 4.48 3.71 21.47
C ASP A 85 3.50 3.96 20.32
N TRP A 86 2.66 2.95 20.03
CA TRP A 86 1.60 3.03 19.03
C TRP A 86 0.56 4.09 19.44
N LYS A 87 0.36 5.10 18.60
CA LYS A 87 -0.63 6.15 18.81
C LYS A 87 -1.83 5.95 17.89
N SER A 88 -3.04 6.10 18.40
CA SER A 88 -4.26 6.04 17.59
C SER A 88 -4.30 7.21 16.60
N LEU A 89 -4.60 6.92 15.34
CA LEU A 89 -4.81 7.96 14.34
C LEU A 89 -6.20 8.58 14.60
N PRO A 90 -6.30 9.87 14.93
CA PRO A 90 -7.56 10.49 15.37
C PRO A 90 -8.45 10.77 14.16
N ARG A 91 -9.10 9.76 13.59
CA ARG A 91 -10.03 9.93 12.46
C ARG A 91 -11.21 8.97 12.52
N THR A 92 -12.38 9.53 12.25
CA THR A 92 -13.59 8.76 11.97
C THR A 92 -13.42 8.05 10.62
N LEU A 93 -13.55 6.73 10.59
CA LEU A 93 -13.71 5.98 9.35
C LEU A 93 -14.90 6.58 8.60
N ALA A 94 -14.70 7.08 7.39
CA ALA A 94 -15.83 7.49 6.57
C ALA A 94 -16.71 6.25 6.37
N ARG A 95 -18.01 6.40 6.62
CA ARG A 95 -19.03 5.37 6.37
C ARG A 95 -19.23 5.28 4.86
N ARG A 96 -18.26 4.73 4.14
CA ARG A 96 -18.43 4.36 2.73
C ARG A 96 -19.15 3.02 2.70
N SER A 97 -20.19 2.91 1.89
CA SER A 97 -20.94 1.68 1.71
C SER A 97 -19.97 0.53 1.39
N THR A 98 -20.24 -0.65 1.92
CA THR A 98 -19.60 -1.91 1.53
C THR A 98 -20.05 -2.34 0.13
N GLY A 99 -20.24 -1.38 -0.78
CA GLY A 99 -20.60 -1.65 -2.17
C GLY A 99 -19.49 -2.45 -2.82
N GLU A 100 -19.89 -3.34 -3.73
CA GLU A 100 -18.98 -4.13 -4.55
C GLU A 100 -17.96 -3.21 -5.24
N ILE A 101 -16.74 -3.73 -5.42
CA ILE A 101 -15.71 -3.01 -6.15
C ILE A 101 -16.16 -2.95 -7.61
N GLN A 102 -16.76 -1.83 -8.00
CA GLN A 102 -17.14 -1.60 -9.38
C GLN A 102 -15.87 -1.54 -10.24
N ASN A 103 -15.88 -2.29 -11.33
CA ASN A 103 -14.83 -2.22 -12.33
C ASN A 103 -14.83 -0.81 -12.93
N LEU A 104 -13.67 -0.16 -13.00
CA LEU A 104 -13.58 1.22 -13.47
C LEU A 104 -13.76 1.30 -15.00
N TYR A 105 -13.44 0.21 -15.70
CA TYR A 105 -13.49 0.10 -17.15
C TYR A 105 -14.08 -1.26 -17.55
N ASP A 106 -15.01 -1.26 -18.50
CA ASP A 106 -15.62 -2.48 -19.03
C ASP A 106 -14.66 -3.26 -19.94
N GLN A 107 -13.69 -2.57 -20.53
CA GLN A 107 -12.68 -3.13 -21.43
C GLN A 107 -11.31 -2.48 -21.17
N PRO A 108 -10.20 -3.16 -21.53
CA PRO A 108 -8.86 -2.58 -21.46
C PRO A 108 -8.79 -1.28 -22.26
N ARG A 109 -8.23 -0.23 -21.66
CA ARG A 109 -8.04 1.05 -22.37
C ARG A 109 -6.95 0.90 -23.43
N PRO A 110 -7.19 1.34 -24.68
CA PRO A 110 -6.15 1.42 -25.69
C PRO A 110 -4.96 2.23 -25.18
N ILE A 111 -3.76 1.76 -25.45
CA ILE A 111 -2.54 2.53 -25.20
C ILE A 111 -2.12 3.29 -26.47
N PRO A 112 -1.41 4.41 -26.35
CA PRO A 112 -0.90 5.12 -27.52
C PRO A 112 0.03 4.22 -28.34
N ARG A 113 -0.04 4.30 -29.68
CA ARG A 113 0.80 3.50 -30.60
C ARG A 113 2.27 3.48 -30.23
N ARG A 114 2.82 4.64 -29.86
CA ARG A 114 4.24 4.78 -29.46
C ARG A 114 4.56 3.88 -28.25
N LYS A 115 3.69 3.91 -27.23
CA LYS A 115 3.87 3.08 -26.04
C LYS A 115 3.73 1.59 -26.38
N TRP A 116 2.82 1.23 -27.28
CA TRP A 116 2.73 -0.16 -27.77
C TRP A 116 4.01 -0.59 -28.47
N GLN A 117 4.58 0.23 -29.36
CA GLN A 117 5.84 -0.06 -30.04
C GLN A 117 7.00 -0.27 -29.07
N ASP A 118 7.13 0.60 -28.06
CA ASP A 118 8.16 0.48 -27.04
C ASP A 118 8.03 -0.87 -26.28
N LEU A 119 6.80 -1.28 -25.98
CA LEU A 119 6.53 -2.57 -25.33
C LEU A 119 6.83 -3.76 -26.26
N GLN A 120 6.56 -3.65 -27.56
CA GLN A 120 6.92 -4.68 -28.54
C GLN A 120 8.44 -4.81 -28.70
N GLN A 121 9.20 -3.73 -28.55
CA GLN A 121 10.67 -3.80 -28.54
C GLN A 121 11.19 -4.51 -27.29
N LEU A 122 10.58 -4.26 -26.12
CA LEU A 122 10.95 -4.92 -24.87
C LEU A 122 10.60 -6.41 -24.83
N LYS A 123 9.56 -6.81 -25.56
CA LYS A 123 9.10 -8.21 -25.69
C LYS A 123 10.25 -9.16 -26.06
N ALA A 124 11.17 -8.75 -26.91
CA ALA A 124 12.31 -9.56 -27.34
C ALA A 124 13.28 -9.95 -26.20
N LEU A 125 13.24 -9.27 -25.06
CA LEU A 125 14.05 -9.56 -23.88
C LEU A 125 13.35 -10.50 -22.89
N LEU A 126 12.08 -10.85 -23.14
CA LEU A 126 11.25 -11.67 -22.27
C LEU A 126 11.07 -13.07 -22.85
N PRO A 127 10.87 -14.09 -22.01
CA PRO A 127 10.51 -15.43 -22.47
C PRO A 127 9.23 -15.44 -23.33
N ASP A 128 9.20 -16.32 -24.33
CA ASP A 128 8.12 -16.42 -25.32
C ASP A 128 6.74 -16.69 -24.70
N GLU A 129 6.68 -17.30 -23.52
CA GLU A 129 5.44 -17.55 -22.79
C GLU A 129 4.68 -16.26 -22.41
N TYR A 130 5.37 -15.13 -22.31
CA TYR A 130 4.78 -13.83 -21.97
C TYR A 130 4.41 -13.00 -23.21
N HIS A 131 4.81 -13.44 -24.41
CA HIS A 131 4.66 -12.67 -25.63
C HIS A 131 3.19 -12.44 -26.00
N CYS A 132 2.34 -13.44 -25.74
CA CYS A 132 0.90 -13.39 -26.00
C CYS A 132 0.19 -12.24 -25.27
N PHE A 133 0.68 -11.86 -24.08
CA PHE A 133 0.14 -10.73 -23.33
C PHE A 133 0.36 -9.42 -24.09
N TYR A 134 1.59 -9.17 -24.55
CA TYR A 134 1.95 -7.95 -25.28
C TYR A 134 1.24 -7.85 -26.64
N ASP A 135 1.06 -8.99 -27.31
CA ASP A 135 0.34 -9.07 -28.59
C ASP A 135 -1.16 -8.74 -28.44
N SER A 136 -1.74 -9.04 -27.28
CA SER A 136 -3.15 -8.78 -26.97
C SER A 136 -3.46 -7.34 -26.55
N LEU A 137 -2.46 -6.46 -26.42
CA LEU A 137 -2.66 -5.08 -25.97
C LEU A 137 -3.39 -4.22 -27.02
N ALA A 138 -4.58 -3.75 -26.66
CA ALA A 138 -5.32 -2.75 -27.45
C ALA A 138 -4.51 -1.46 -27.59
N HIS A 139 -4.45 -0.90 -28.80
CA HIS A 139 -3.71 0.33 -29.09
C HIS A 139 -4.40 1.15 -30.19
N GLU A 140 -4.16 2.46 -30.15
CA GLU A 140 -4.68 3.46 -31.11
C GLU A 140 -3.81 3.59 -32.37
#